data_AF-A0A327TVT6-F1
#
_entry.id   AF-A0A327TVT6-F1
#
_cell.length_a   1.000
_cell.length_b   1.000
_cell.length_c   1.000
_cell.angle_alpha   90.00
_cell.angle_beta   90.00
_cell.angle_gamma   90.00
#
_symmetry.space_group_name_H-M   'P 1'
#
loop_
_entity.id
_entity.type
_entity.pdbx_description
1 polymer ?
#
loop_
_entity_poly.entity_id
_entity_poly.type
_entity_poly.pdbx_seq_one_letter_code
_entity_poly.pdbx_strand_id
1 'polypeptide(L)'
;MPTPTAGRFLQNALHRAGIPARPDGDSGSDYIAIPVGAHGIIMISGVSGRAKENEIHYRPSEHQGWGAVYYPDTNNDDGNFTEFYQSANTDLAQDTADAVKAVQKIIAGR
;
A
#
# COMPACT_ATOMS: atom_id res chain seq x y z
N MET A 1 -22.95 -4.55 -9.38
CA MET A 1 -21.85 -4.79 -8.42
C MET A 1 -20.69 -3.88 -8.82
N PRO A 2 -20.03 -3.17 -7.89
CA PRO A 2 -18.88 -2.35 -8.24
C PRO A 2 -17.76 -3.21 -8.83
N THR A 3 -17.06 -2.67 -9.83
CA THR A 3 -15.91 -3.32 -10.47
C THR A 3 -14.78 -3.52 -9.43
N PRO A 4 -14.19 -4.72 -9.31
CA PRO A 4 -13.05 -4.93 -8.44
C PRO A 4 -11.86 -4.05 -8.84
N THR A 5 -11.26 -3.34 -7.90
CA THR A 5 -10.01 -2.57 -8.13
C THR A 5 -8.80 -3.31 -7.56
N ALA A 6 -7.60 -2.94 -8.00
CA ALA A 6 -6.36 -3.46 -7.42
C ALA A 6 -6.24 -3.11 -5.93
N GLY A 7 -6.62 -1.89 -5.53
CA GLY A 7 -6.68 -1.48 -4.12
C GLY A 7 -7.62 -2.34 -3.28
N ARG A 8 -8.79 -2.69 -3.83
CA ARG A 8 -9.73 -3.60 -3.15
C ARG A 8 -9.15 -5.00 -3.00
N PHE A 9 -8.41 -5.48 -4.01
CA PHE A 9 -7.70 -6.76 -3.94
C PHE A 9 -6.65 -6.77 -2.83
N LEU A 10 -5.82 -5.71 -2.77
CA LEU A 10 -4.80 -5.51 -1.73
C LEU A 10 -5.43 -5.41 -0.34
N GLN A 11 -6.47 -4.58 -0.17
CA GLN A 11 -7.18 -4.45 1.11
C GLN A 11 -7.71 -5.80 1.61
N ASN A 12 -8.30 -6.60 0.72
CA ASN A 12 -8.79 -7.93 1.08
C ASN A 12 -7.64 -8.88 1.48
N ALA A 13 -6.47 -8.78 0.86
CA ALA A 13 -5.31 -9.58 1.21
C ALA A 13 -4.75 -9.21 2.60
N LEU A 14 -4.64 -7.91 2.89
CA LEU A 14 -4.25 -7.40 4.21
C LEU A 14 -5.24 -7.86 5.30
N HIS A 15 -6.53 -7.74 5.04
CA HIS A 15 -7.57 -8.22 5.95
C HIS A 15 -7.47 -9.72 6.22
N ARG A 16 -7.25 -10.55 5.19
CA ARG A 16 -7.02 -12.00 5.37
C ARG A 16 -5.75 -12.31 6.17
N ALA A 17 -4.75 -11.44 6.12
CA ALA A 17 -3.53 -11.54 6.92
C ALA A 17 -3.69 -11.00 8.35
N GLY A 18 -4.88 -10.54 8.73
CA GLY A 18 -5.15 -9.95 10.06
C GLY A 18 -4.58 -8.55 10.24
N ILE A 19 -4.26 -7.84 9.15
CA ILE A 19 -3.68 -6.49 9.19
C ILE A 19 -4.80 -5.46 8.98
N PRO A 20 -5.09 -4.60 9.97
CA PRO A 20 -6.05 -3.52 9.81
C PRO A 20 -5.60 -2.54 8.73
N ALA A 21 -6.44 -2.34 7.73
CA ALA A 21 -6.14 -1.46 6.61
C ALA A 21 -7.39 -0.77 6.08
N ARG A 22 -7.26 0.50 5.66
CA ARG A 22 -8.36 1.28 5.08
C ARG A 22 -7.88 2.00 3.81
N PRO A 23 -8.73 2.19 2.80
CA PRO A 23 -8.45 3.16 1.77
C PRO A 23 -8.38 4.56 2.41
N ASP A 24 -7.46 5.36 1.92
CA ASP A 24 -7.28 6.77 2.27
C ASP A 24 -6.70 7.49 1.05
N GLY A 25 -6.62 8.82 1.13
CA GLY A 25 -6.08 9.61 0.04
C GLY A 25 -6.22 11.10 0.27
N ASP A 26 -5.53 11.86 -0.56
CA ASP A 26 -5.61 13.31 -0.65
C ASP A 26 -5.76 13.76 -2.11
N SER A 27 -5.57 15.05 -2.40
CA SER A 27 -5.70 15.58 -3.76
C SER A 27 -4.64 15.05 -4.75
N GLY A 28 -3.57 14.41 -4.28
CA GLY A 28 -2.43 13.98 -5.07
C GLY A 28 -2.14 12.46 -5.03
N SER A 29 -2.78 11.71 -4.13
CA SER A 29 -2.54 10.27 -3.99
C SER A 29 -3.73 9.54 -3.39
N ASP A 30 -4.05 8.37 -3.93
CA ASP A 30 -4.91 7.37 -3.29
C ASP A 30 -4.05 6.19 -2.84
N TYR A 31 -4.24 5.73 -1.59
CA TYR A 31 -3.43 4.67 -1.00
C TYR A 31 -4.23 3.79 -0.02
N ILE A 32 -3.69 2.61 0.26
CA ILE A 32 -4.12 1.78 1.37
C ILE A 32 -3.28 2.15 2.59
N ALA A 33 -3.94 2.74 3.58
CA ALA A 33 -3.39 3.13 4.87
C ALA A 33 -3.43 1.96 5.87
N ILE A 34 -2.29 1.71 6.52
CA ILE A 34 -2.13 0.69 7.56
C ILE A 34 -1.54 1.38 8.81
N PRO A 35 -2.32 1.56 9.88
CA PRO A 35 -1.81 2.13 11.13
C PRO A 35 -0.73 1.25 11.76
N VAL A 36 0.34 1.85 12.26
CA VAL A 36 1.45 1.17 12.96
C VAL A 36 1.78 1.93 14.24
N GLY A 37 1.55 1.31 15.39
CA GLY A 37 1.70 1.98 16.69
C GLY A 37 0.70 3.13 16.88
N ALA A 38 1.08 4.13 17.69
CA ALA A 38 0.20 5.26 18.01
C ALA A 38 0.15 6.35 16.93
N HIS A 39 1.24 6.53 16.17
CA HIS A 39 1.40 7.67 15.25
C HIS A 39 1.93 7.29 13.86
N GLY A 40 2.37 6.04 13.66
CA GLY A 40 2.94 5.59 12.40
C GLY A 40 1.89 5.12 11.42
N ILE A 41 2.20 5.23 10.13
CA ILE A 41 1.35 4.72 9.05
C ILE A 41 2.23 4.12 7.95
N ILE A 42 1.80 2.98 7.42
CA ILE A 42 2.29 2.47 6.14
C ILE A 42 1.28 2.86 5.07
N MET A 43 1.77 3.39 3.97
CA MET A 43 0.97 3.69 2.78
C MET A 43 1.39 2.75 1.65
N ILE A 44 0.42 2.13 0.98
CA ILE A 44 0.65 1.30 -0.20
C ILE A 44 -0.19 1.83 -1.36
N SER A 45 0.46 2.16 -2.47
CA SER A 45 -0.14 2.63 -3.71
C SER A 45 0.60 2.02 -4.91
N GLY A 46 0.12 2.24 -6.14
CA GLY A 46 0.87 1.83 -7.32
C GLY A 46 2.28 2.42 -7.31
N VAL A 47 3.25 1.61 -7.77
CA VAL A 47 4.69 1.91 -7.65
C VAL A 47 5.09 3.21 -8.35
N SER A 48 6.05 3.94 -7.78
CA SER A 48 6.56 5.18 -8.37
C SER A 48 7.22 4.96 -9.74
N GLY A 49 7.11 5.96 -10.62
CA GLY A 49 7.68 5.94 -11.97
C GLY A 49 6.89 5.10 -12.99
N ARG A 50 5.63 4.77 -12.68
CA ARG A 50 4.72 3.98 -13.53
C ARG A 50 3.40 4.70 -13.76
N ALA A 51 2.60 4.20 -14.70
CA ALA A 51 1.37 4.86 -15.10
C ALA A 51 0.28 4.89 -14.01
N LYS A 52 0.42 4.03 -12.98
CA LYS A 52 -0.51 3.91 -11.84
C LYS A 52 0.13 4.36 -10.52
N GLU A 53 1.21 5.11 -10.58
CA GLU A 53 1.83 5.72 -9.41
C GLU A 53 0.79 6.48 -8.59
N ASN A 54 0.80 6.31 -7.27
CA ASN A 54 -0.13 6.99 -6.35
C ASN A 54 -1.63 6.71 -6.62
N GLU A 55 -1.94 5.60 -7.30
CA GLU A 55 -3.31 5.15 -7.53
C GLU A 55 -3.57 3.79 -6.88
N ILE A 56 -4.84 3.54 -6.51
CA ILE A 56 -5.34 2.21 -6.08
C ILE A 56 -6.66 1.81 -6.76
N HIS A 57 -7.29 2.72 -7.49
CA HIS A 57 -8.63 2.51 -8.08
C HIS A 57 -8.61 1.92 -9.49
N TYR A 58 -7.44 1.57 -10.01
CA TYR A 58 -7.29 0.95 -11.33
C TYR A 58 -7.73 -0.52 -11.34
N ARG A 59 -8.00 -1.05 -12.55
CA ARG A 59 -8.42 -2.44 -12.74
C ARG A 59 -7.26 -3.40 -12.46
N PRO A 60 -7.51 -4.60 -11.91
CA PRO A 60 -6.47 -5.60 -11.70
C PRO A 60 -5.54 -5.88 -12.89
N SER A 61 -6.07 -5.84 -14.11
CA SER A 61 -5.29 -6.05 -15.35
C SER A 61 -4.35 -4.90 -15.71
N GLU A 62 -4.49 -3.73 -15.07
CA GLU A 62 -3.64 -2.56 -15.28
C GLU A 62 -2.49 -2.49 -14.26
N HIS A 63 -2.34 -3.51 -13.42
CA HIS A 63 -1.33 -3.52 -12.36
C HIS A 63 0.10 -3.50 -12.93
N GLN A 64 0.92 -2.63 -12.36
CA GLN A 64 2.32 -2.41 -12.76
C GLN A 64 3.29 -2.51 -11.57
N GLY A 65 2.81 -3.04 -10.45
CA GLY A 65 3.54 -3.17 -9.19
C GLY A 65 3.05 -2.23 -8.10
N TRP A 66 3.27 -2.64 -6.85
CA TRP A 66 3.03 -1.85 -5.63
C TRP A 66 4.31 -1.16 -5.14
N GLY A 67 4.14 0.03 -4.56
CA GLY A 67 5.11 0.69 -3.70
C GLY A 67 4.57 0.79 -2.28
N ALA A 68 5.44 0.66 -1.28
CA ALA A 68 5.07 0.88 0.12
C ALA A 68 6.11 1.71 0.86
N VAL A 69 5.60 2.72 1.56
CA VAL A 69 6.37 3.64 2.39
C VAL A 69 5.83 3.62 3.82
N TYR A 70 6.72 3.85 4.78
CA TYR A 70 6.39 3.98 6.19
C TYR A 70 6.72 5.40 6.67
N TYR A 71 5.73 6.06 7.26
CA TYR A 71 5.88 7.32 7.99
C TYR A 71 5.84 7.01 9.50
N PRO A 72 6.91 7.32 10.26
CA PRO A 72 6.99 7.01 11.68
C PRO A 72 6.12 7.90 12.57
N ASP A 73 5.83 9.13 12.12
CA ASP A 73 5.02 10.10 12.84
C ASP A 73 4.19 10.91 11.85
N THR A 74 2.88 10.71 11.88
CA THR A 74 1.92 11.44 11.04
C THR A 74 1.51 12.79 11.62
N ASN A 75 1.92 13.13 12.84
CA ASN A 75 1.66 14.45 13.43
C ASN A 75 2.62 15.52 12.91
N ASN A 76 3.77 15.09 12.36
CA ASN A 76 4.79 15.96 11.83
C ASN A 76 4.88 15.70 10.32
N ASP A 77 4.34 16.63 9.52
CA ASP A 77 4.38 16.56 8.06
C ASP A 77 5.75 17.01 7.53
N ASP A 78 6.83 16.45 8.09
CA ASP A 78 8.21 16.78 7.74
C ASP A 78 8.70 16.00 6.52
N GLY A 79 7.83 15.19 5.91
CA GLY A 79 8.14 14.36 4.75
C GLY A 79 9.09 13.20 5.05
N ASN A 80 9.37 12.89 6.33
CA ASN A 80 10.23 11.76 6.66
C ASN A 80 9.49 10.43 6.48
N PHE A 81 9.82 9.72 5.41
CA PHE A 81 9.38 8.36 5.18
C PHE A 81 10.53 7.41 4.88
N THR A 82 10.27 6.12 5.05
CA THR A 82 11.14 5.03 4.60
C THR A 82 10.39 4.21 3.56
N GLU A 83 10.87 4.20 2.32
CA GLU A 83 10.43 3.21 1.34
C GLU A 83 11.03 1.85 1.70
N PHE A 84 10.19 0.84 1.84
CA PHE A 84 10.61 -0.51 2.24
C PHE A 84 10.17 -1.60 1.27
N TYR A 85 9.30 -1.26 0.32
CA TYR A 85 8.86 -2.17 -0.73
C TYR A 85 8.64 -1.41 -2.02
N GLN A 86 9.25 -1.90 -3.09
CA GLN A 86 9.07 -1.38 -4.43
C GLN A 86 9.12 -2.56 -5.39
N SER A 87 8.08 -2.74 -6.19
CA SER A 87 8.00 -3.86 -7.13
C SER A 87 7.56 -3.39 -8.50
N ALA A 88 8.08 -4.03 -9.53
CA ALA A 88 7.64 -3.87 -10.92
C ALA A 88 6.91 -5.13 -11.42
N ASN A 89 6.48 -6.01 -10.51
CA ASN A 89 5.77 -7.22 -10.87
C ASN A 89 4.34 -6.88 -11.30
N THR A 90 3.96 -7.29 -12.51
CA THR A 90 2.62 -7.04 -13.08
C THR A 90 1.61 -8.11 -12.68
N ASP A 91 2.04 -9.23 -12.09
CA ASP A 91 1.15 -10.21 -11.49
C ASP A 91 0.62 -9.68 -10.14
N LEU A 92 -0.59 -9.12 -10.18
CA LEU A 92 -1.23 -8.54 -9.00
C LEU A 92 -1.30 -9.50 -7.82
N ALA A 93 -1.55 -10.79 -8.04
CA ALA A 93 -1.74 -11.72 -6.94
C ALA A 93 -0.41 -11.99 -6.22
N GLN A 94 0.64 -12.24 -6.99
CA GLN A 94 1.99 -12.44 -6.46
C GLN A 94 2.53 -11.16 -5.81
N ASP A 95 2.39 -10.03 -6.50
CA ASP A 95 2.87 -8.74 -6.01
C ASP A 95 2.20 -8.32 -4.71
N THR A 96 0.87 -8.47 -4.65
CA THR A 96 0.10 -8.24 -3.41
C THR A 96 0.56 -9.14 -2.28
N ALA A 97 0.81 -10.43 -2.55
CA ALA A 97 1.29 -11.35 -1.51
C ALA A 97 2.67 -10.94 -0.96
N ASP A 98 3.57 -10.47 -1.83
CA ASP A 98 4.90 -10.02 -1.42
C ASP A 98 4.87 -8.67 -0.69
N ALA A 99 4.00 -7.74 -1.12
CA ALA A 99 3.75 -6.50 -0.40
C ALA A 99 3.22 -6.77 1.02
N VAL A 100 2.25 -7.69 1.17
CA VAL A 100 1.73 -8.10 2.49
C VAL A 100 2.84 -8.70 3.37
N LYS A 101 3.72 -9.56 2.83
CA LYS A 101 4.87 -10.09 3.59
C LYS A 101 5.83 -8.98 4.01
N ALA A 102 6.07 -8.00 3.14
CA ALA A 102 6.93 -6.86 3.46
C ALA A 102 6.36 -6.04 4.63
N VAL A 103 5.06 -5.75 4.61
CA VAL A 103 4.35 -5.10 5.73
C VAL A 103 4.50 -5.90 7.03
N GLN A 104 4.29 -7.22 7.00
CA GLN A 104 4.42 -8.07 8.19
C GLN A 104 5.84 -7.99 8.79
N LYS A 105 6.88 -7.96 7.96
CA LYS A 105 8.27 -7.79 8.43
C LYS A 105 8.48 -6.43 9.10
N ILE A 106 7.91 -5.36 8.54
CA ILE A 106 8.01 -4.02 9.13
C ILE A 106 7.28 -3.93 10.46
N ILE A 107 6.08 -4.52 10.56
CA ILE A 107 5.31 -4.54 11.81
C ILE A 107 6.01 -5.40 12.87
N ALA A 108 6.51 -6.58 12.53
CA ALA A 108 7.16 -7.48 13.48
C ALA A 108 8.50 -6.96 14.02
N GLY A 109 9.16 -6.06 13.28
CA GLY A 109 10.41 -5.41 13.71
C GLY A 109 10.21 -4.19 14.60
N ARG A 110 8.98 -3.88 15.01
CA ARG A 110 8.60 -2.69 15.79
C ARG A 110 7.75 -3.08 17.00
#